data_AF-A0AAJ2F0F6-F1
#
_entry.id   AF-A0AAJ2F0F6-F1
#
_cell.length_a   1.000
_cell.length_b   1.000
_cell.length_c   1.000
_cell.angle_alpha   90.00
_cell.angle_beta   90.00
_cell.angle_gamma   90.00
#
_symmetry.space_group_name_H-M   'P 1'
#
loop_
_entity.id
_entity.type
_entity.pdbx_description
1 polymer ?
#
loop_
_entity_poly.entity_id
_entity_poly.type
_entity_poly.pdbx_seq_one_letter_code
_entity_poly.pdbx_strand_id
1 'polypeptide(L)'
;MKAQKGFTLIELMIVVAIIGILAAIAIPQYQNYVTKARWAENNTAISPVQLAIAECLQRNTSVLTSCDTLAKLTTQTGYQALPTATANLASVTITENTAAIVVTGTAAVGSCVVTWTPNVTDPNRITWTPATTGTNCSRNQTGV
;
A
#
# COMPACT_ATOMS: atom_id res chain seq x y z
N MET A 1 -62.66 -8.41 11.08
CA MET A 1 -61.44 -9.00 10.52
C MET A 1 -60.60 -7.87 9.92
N LYS A 2 -59.43 -7.54 10.49
CA LYS A 2 -58.53 -6.53 9.91
C LYS A 2 -57.91 -7.14 8.65
N ALA A 3 -58.16 -6.54 7.48
CA ALA A 3 -57.53 -6.97 6.25
C ALA A 3 -56.01 -6.78 6.36
N GLN A 4 -55.27 -7.88 6.30
CA GLN A 4 -53.82 -7.84 6.29
C GLN A 4 -53.38 -7.26 4.94
N LYS A 5 -52.94 -5.99 4.94
CA LYS A 5 -52.35 -5.36 3.76
C LYS A 5 -51.01 -6.04 3.48
N GLY A 6 -51.01 -7.03 2.59
CA GLY A 6 -49.78 -7.65 2.09
C GLY A 6 -48.99 -6.67 1.22
N PHE A 7 -47.67 -6.86 1.20
CA PHE A 7 -46.74 -6.16 0.31
C PHE A 7 -47.05 -6.52 -1.15
N THR A 8 -47.05 -5.55 -2.06
CA THR A 8 -47.29 -5.81 -3.48
C THR A 8 -46.00 -6.30 -4.16
N LEU A 9 -46.15 -7.14 -5.19
CA LEU A 9 -45.03 -7.57 -6.04
C LEU A 9 -44.32 -6.38 -6.70
N ILE A 10 -45.07 -5.32 -7.04
CA ILE A 10 -44.53 -4.10 -7.63
C ILE A 10 -43.62 -3.36 -6.63
N GLU A 11 -44.04 -3.22 -5.37
CA GLU A 11 -43.21 -2.60 -4.33
C GLU A 11 -41.90 -3.38 -4.14
N LEU A 12 -41.97 -4.71 -4.12
CA LEU A 12 -40.77 -5.55 -4.01
C LEU A 12 -39.83 -5.39 -5.21
N MET A 13 -40.36 -5.32 -6.43
CA MET A 13 -39.56 -5.13 -7.64
C MET A 13 -38.84 -3.78 -7.67
N ILE A 14 -39.51 -2.70 -7.25
CA ILE A 14 -38.90 -1.36 -7.19
C ILE A 14 -37.76 -1.35 -6.16
N VAL A 15 -37.97 -1.96 -5.00
CA VAL A 15 -36.94 -2.04 -3.95
C VAL A 15 -35.71 -2.79 -4.45
N VAL A 16 -35.90 -3.94 -5.12
CA VAL A 16 -34.78 -4.71 -5.69
C VAL A 16 -34.05 -3.92 -6.77
N ALA A 17 -34.77 -3.17 -7.62
CA ALA A 17 -34.15 -2.33 -8.64
C ALA A 17 -33.27 -1.23 -8.02
N ILE A 18 -33.74 -0.55 -6.97
CA ILE A 18 -32.97 0.49 -6.27
C ILE A 18 -31.74 -0.12 -5.58
N ILE A 19 -31.90 -1.25 -4.87
CA ILE A 19 -30.78 -1.95 -4.24
C ILE A 19 -29.75 -2.39 -5.27
N GLY A 20 -30.19 -2.86 -6.46
CA GLY A 20 -29.30 -3.23 -7.56
C GLY A 20 -28.39 -2.08 -8.01
N ILE A 21 -28.97 -0.88 -8.19
CA ILE A 21 -28.20 0.32 -8.59
C ILE A 21 -27.22 0.71 -7.48
N LEU A 22 -27.66 0.75 -6.22
CA LEU A 22 -26.81 1.11 -5.09
C LEU A 22 -25.67 0.10 -4.90
N ALA A 23 -25.94 -1.20 -5.04
CA ALA A 23 -24.95 -2.27 -4.89
C ALA A 23 -23.86 -2.19 -5.97
N ALA A 24 -24.22 -1.86 -7.21
CA ALA A 24 -23.26 -1.72 -8.31
C ALA A 24 -22.20 -0.64 -8.05
N ILE A 25 -22.55 0.42 -7.31
CA ILE A 25 -21.63 1.50 -6.95
C ILE A 25 -20.92 1.21 -5.61
N ALA A 26 -21.67 0.71 -4.63
CA ALA A 26 -21.18 0.54 -3.26
C ALA A 26 -20.18 -0.63 -3.11
N ILE A 27 -20.40 -1.75 -3.81
CA ILE A 27 -19.53 -2.93 -3.73
C ILE A 27 -18.09 -2.61 -4.17
N PRO A 28 -17.83 -2.04 -5.37
CA PRO A 28 -16.45 -1.74 -5.77
C PRO A 28 -15.80 -0.68 -4.86
N GLN A 29 -16.57 0.29 -4.35
CA GLN A 29 -16.05 1.27 -3.40
C GLN A 29 -15.67 0.64 -2.06
N TYR A 30 -16.50 -0.25 -1.51
CA TYR A 30 -16.21 -0.96 -0.28
C TYR A 30 -14.99 -1.88 -0.42
N GLN A 31 -14.87 -2.58 -1.55
CA GLN A 31 -13.68 -3.40 -1.85
C GLN A 31 -12.41 -2.55 -1.85
N ASN A 32 -12.41 -1.40 -2.52
CA ASN A 32 -11.26 -0.48 -2.51
C ASN A 32 -10.93 0.02 -1.09
N TYR A 33 -11.94 0.32 -0.28
CA TYR A 33 -11.74 0.74 1.12
C TYR A 33 -11.07 -0.36 1.96
N VAL A 34 -11.56 -1.60 1.86
CA VAL A 34 -10.97 -2.75 2.57
C VAL A 34 -9.53 -3.00 2.10
N THR A 35 -9.27 -2.95 0.79
CA THR A 35 -7.93 -3.08 0.23
C THR A 35 -7.00 -1.97 0.74
N LYS A 36 -7.47 -0.73 0.80
CA LYS A 36 -6.70 0.41 1.34
C LYS A 36 -6.39 0.26 2.82
N ALA A 37 -7.34 -0.22 3.61
CA ALA A 37 -7.13 -0.48 5.03
C ALA A 37 -6.04 -1.56 5.22
N ARG A 38 -6.06 -2.64 4.42
CA ARG A 38 -5.02 -3.67 4.44
C ARG A 38 -3.66 -3.15 3.96
N TRP A 39 -3.63 -2.29 2.94
CA TRP A 39 -2.38 -1.65 2.48
C TRP A 39 -1.73 -0.74 3.52
N ALA A 40 -2.49 -0.19 4.47
CA ALA A 40 -1.93 0.60 5.56
C ALA A 40 -0.97 -0.24 6.45
N GLU A 41 -1.21 -1.54 6.58
CA GLU A 41 -0.28 -2.46 7.26
C GLU A 41 1.05 -2.56 6.51
N ASN A 42 1.01 -2.71 5.18
CA ASN A 42 2.21 -2.75 4.34
C ASN A 42 3.01 -1.44 4.44
N ASN A 43 2.32 -0.29 4.44
CA ASN A 43 2.97 1.02 4.61
C ASN A 43 3.61 1.16 6.01
N THR A 44 2.97 0.61 7.04
CA THR A 44 3.54 0.62 8.40
C THR A 44 4.76 -0.31 8.51
N ALA A 45 4.73 -1.45 7.82
CA ALA A 45 5.82 -2.42 7.82
C ALA A 45 7.11 -1.87 7.22
N ILE A 46 7.04 -0.91 6.29
CA ILE A 46 8.23 -0.32 5.66
C ILE A 46 8.81 0.91 6.37
N SER A 47 8.08 1.51 7.30
CA SER A 47 8.58 2.64 8.12
C SER A 47 9.97 2.41 8.72
N PRO A 48 10.29 1.24 9.32
CA PRO A 48 11.66 0.99 9.82
C PRO A 48 12.70 0.89 8.70
N VAL A 49 12.34 0.40 7.51
CA VAL A 49 13.24 0.37 6.35
C VAL A 49 13.54 1.79 5.87
N GLN A 50 12.51 2.63 5.77
CA GLN A 50 12.66 4.04 5.40
C GLN A 50 13.56 4.78 6.40
N LEU A 51 13.38 4.54 7.70
CA LEU A 51 14.23 5.12 8.73
C LEU A 51 15.69 4.64 8.60
N ALA A 52 15.91 3.34 8.41
CA ALA A 52 17.25 2.78 8.26
C ALA A 52 17.98 3.33 7.03
N ILE A 53 17.29 3.46 5.88
CA ILE A 53 17.86 4.08 4.68
C ILE A 53 18.13 5.57 4.94
N ALA A 54 17.21 6.29 5.59
CA ALA A 54 17.40 7.71 5.88
C ALA A 54 18.60 7.96 6.79
N GLU A 55 18.77 7.17 7.85
CA GLU A 55 19.92 7.24 8.74
C GLU A 55 21.22 6.90 8.00
N CYS A 56 21.21 5.85 7.17
CA CYS A 56 22.36 5.47 6.37
C CYS A 56 22.78 6.61 5.41
N LEU A 57 21.81 7.23 4.73
CA LEU A 57 22.06 8.33 3.81
C LEU A 57 22.59 9.56 4.55
N GLN A 58 22.09 9.85 5.75
CA GLN A 58 22.61 10.93 6.60
C GLN A 58 24.08 10.70 6.99
N ARG A 59 24.47 9.46 7.28
CA ARG A 59 25.88 9.08 7.59
C ARG A 59 26.80 9.15 6.37
N ASN A 60 26.26 8.95 5.18
CA ASN A 60 27.01 8.80 3.93
C ASN A 60 26.82 9.98 2.97
N THR A 61 26.55 11.20 3.49
CA THR A 61 26.43 12.42 2.66
C THR A 61 25.47 12.25 1.49
N SER A 62 24.32 11.59 1.72
CA SER A 62 23.28 11.35 0.73
C SER A 62 23.66 10.49 -0.48
N VAL A 63 24.74 9.69 -0.38
CA VAL A 63 25.15 8.76 -1.43
C VAL A 63 24.26 7.51 -1.43
N LEU A 64 23.38 7.41 -2.43
CA LEU A 64 22.40 6.31 -2.56
C LEU A 64 23.06 4.92 -2.60
N THR A 65 24.17 4.78 -3.33
CA THR A 65 24.89 3.51 -3.47
C THR A 65 25.50 2.99 -2.17
N SER A 66 25.58 3.81 -1.12
CA SER A 66 26.03 3.39 0.21
C SER A 66 24.92 2.72 1.04
N CYS A 67 23.66 2.79 0.59
CA CYS A 67 22.47 2.44 1.37
C CYS A 67 21.44 1.62 0.57
N ASP A 68 21.85 1.02 -0.55
CA ASP A 68 20.98 0.39 -1.56
C ASP A 68 20.83 -1.13 -1.42
N THR A 69 21.40 -1.75 -0.37
CA THR A 69 21.22 -3.17 -0.05
C THR A 69 21.06 -3.40 1.45
N LEU A 70 20.42 -4.50 1.84
CA LEU A 70 20.28 -4.87 3.24
C LEU A 70 21.65 -5.03 3.92
N ALA A 71 22.63 -5.64 3.26
CA ALA A 71 23.98 -5.80 3.82
C ALA A 71 24.62 -4.46 4.16
N LYS A 72 24.49 -3.46 3.28
CA LYS A 72 24.98 -2.10 3.54
C LYS A 72 24.24 -1.46 4.71
N LEU A 73 22.91 -1.56 4.77
CA LEU A 73 22.14 -1.07 5.93
C LEU A 73 22.57 -1.74 7.24
N THR A 74 22.79 -3.05 7.26
CA THR A 74 23.30 -3.76 8.44
C THR A 74 24.62 -3.17 8.92
N THR A 75 25.56 -2.87 8.01
CA THR A 75 26.86 -2.30 8.37
C THR A 75 26.78 -0.84 8.83
N GLN A 76 25.88 -0.05 8.25
CA GLN A 76 25.82 1.40 8.46
C GLN A 76 24.92 1.80 9.65
N THR A 77 23.86 1.04 9.89
CA THR A 77 22.83 1.36 10.90
C THR A 77 22.49 0.20 11.83
N GLY A 78 22.97 -1.01 11.57
CA GLY A 78 22.62 -2.21 12.33
C GLY A 78 21.26 -2.80 11.98
N TYR A 79 20.60 -2.31 10.93
CA TYR A 79 19.30 -2.84 10.47
C TYR A 79 19.47 -4.21 9.80
N GLN A 80 18.96 -5.28 10.42
CA GLN A 80 19.35 -6.65 10.05
C GLN A 80 18.37 -7.40 9.14
N ALA A 81 17.09 -7.02 9.11
CA ALA A 81 16.08 -7.83 8.44
C ALA A 81 14.99 -6.97 7.81
N LEU A 82 14.71 -7.23 6.54
CA LEU A 82 13.54 -6.67 5.85
C LEU A 82 12.25 -7.32 6.37
N PRO A 83 11.11 -6.62 6.27
CA PRO A 83 9.81 -7.19 6.63
C PRO A 83 9.55 -8.51 5.89
N THR A 84 9.11 -9.52 6.63
CA THR A 84 8.76 -10.83 6.08
C THR A 84 7.35 -10.85 5.53
N ALA A 85 7.06 -11.83 4.67
CA ALA A 85 5.74 -11.98 4.06
C ALA A 85 4.65 -12.18 5.14
N THR A 86 3.50 -11.55 4.92
CA THR A 86 2.29 -11.67 5.75
C THR A 86 1.09 -11.97 4.86
N ALA A 87 -0.13 -11.95 5.41
CA ALA A 87 -1.35 -12.10 4.61
C ALA A 87 -1.51 -10.99 3.54
N ASN A 88 -1.00 -9.79 3.81
CA ASN A 88 -1.16 -8.60 2.95
C ASN A 88 0.14 -8.17 2.25
N LEU A 89 1.30 -8.58 2.80
CA LEU A 89 2.62 -8.26 2.27
C LEU A 89 3.24 -9.50 1.62
N ALA A 90 3.56 -9.44 0.33
CA ALA A 90 4.24 -10.53 -0.37
C ALA A 90 5.77 -10.44 -0.23
N SER A 91 6.34 -9.25 -0.44
CA SER A 91 7.79 -9.04 -0.33
C SER A 91 8.15 -7.56 -0.15
N VAL A 92 9.28 -7.31 0.49
CA VAL A 92 9.97 -6.02 0.48
C VAL A 92 11.39 -6.23 -0.04
N THR A 93 11.82 -5.41 -0.98
CA THR A 93 13.18 -5.42 -1.53
C THR A 93 13.74 -4.00 -1.63
N ILE A 94 15.06 -3.87 -1.71
CA ILE A 94 15.74 -2.60 -1.97
C ILE A 94 16.40 -2.69 -3.33
N THR A 95 16.20 -1.67 -4.16
CA THR A 95 16.76 -1.60 -5.50
C THR A 95 18.18 -1.01 -5.44
N GLU A 96 19.14 -1.71 -6.04
CA GLU A 96 20.51 -1.24 -6.15
C GLU A 96 20.59 0.10 -6.91
N ASN A 97 21.61 0.90 -6.59
CA ASN A 97 21.89 2.24 -7.12
C ASN A 97 20.89 3.34 -6.74
N THR A 98 19.62 3.02 -6.53
CA THR A 98 18.56 4.00 -6.21
C THR A 98 18.14 3.98 -4.75
N ALA A 99 18.50 2.93 -4.00
CA ALA A 99 18.01 2.67 -2.65
C ALA A 99 16.47 2.70 -2.54
N ALA A 100 15.76 2.43 -3.64
CA ALA A 100 14.31 2.44 -3.68
C ALA A 100 13.74 1.20 -2.99
N ILE A 101 12.78 1.39 -2.09
CA ILE A 101 12.09 0.30 -1.39
C ILE A 101 10.94 -0.16 -2.27
N VAL A 102 10.96 -1.42 -2.71
CA VAL A 102 9.88 -2.01 -3.51
C VAL A 102 9.05 -2.93 -2.62
N VAL A 103 7.77 -2.60 -2.48
CA VAL A 103 6.80 -3.32 -1.68
C VAL A 103 5.81 -4.00 -2.61
N THR A 104 5.74 -5.33 -2.55
CA THR A 104 4.78 -6.12 -3.31
C THR A 104 3.69 -6.61 -2.38
N GLY A 105 2.44 -6.26 -2.67
CA GLY A 105 1.28 -6.78 -1.94
C GLY A 105 0.88 -8.18 -2.42
N THR A 106 0.18 -8.94 -1.58
CA THR A 106 -0.43 -10.22 -1.98
C THR A 106 -1.67 -10.01 -2.85
N ALA A 107 -2.26 -11.10 -3.36
CA ALA A 107 -3.54 -11.06 -4.06
C ALA A 107 -4.68 -10.48 -3.21
N ALA A 108 -4.61 -10.62 -1.87
CA ALA A 108 -5.61 -10.08 -0.94
C ALA A 108 -5.67 -8.54 -0.92
N VAL A 109 -4.62 -7.89 -1.45
CA VAL A 109 -4.51 -6.45 -1.60
C VAL A 109 -4.29 -6.01 -3.07
N GLY A 110 -4.68 -6.88 -4.02
CA GLY A 110 -4.66 -6.55 -5.45
C GLY A 110 -3.32 -6.76 -6.16
N SER A 111 -2.35 -7.44 -5.52
CA SER A 111 -1.02 -7.71 -6.10
C SER A 111 -0.27 -6.46 -6.56
N CYS A 112 -0.58 -5.31 -5.96
CA CYS A 112 0.03 -4.04 -6.31
C CYS A 112 1.48 -3.95 -5.87
N VAL A 113 2.29 -3.26 -6.66
CA VAL A 113 3.67 -2.94 -6.33
C VAL A 113 3.75 -1.45 -6.03
N VAL A 114 4.30 -1.10 -4.88
CA VAL A 114 4.55 0.28 -4.45
C VAL A 114 6.05 0.46 -4.27
N THR A 115 6.63 1.36 -5.06
CA THR A 115 8.05 1.71 -4.99
C THR A 115 8.22 3.06 -4.32
N TRP A 116 8.96 3.10 -3.22
CA TRP A 116 9.32 4.32 -2.51
C TRP A 116 10.75 4.69 -2.84
N THR A 117 10.92 5.78 -3.61
CA THR A 117 12.25 6.25 -4.00
C THR A 117 12.68 7.39 -3.06
N PRO A 118 13.85 7.30 -2.41
CA PRO A 118 14.39 8.40 -1.63
C PRO A 118 14.86 9.52 -2.57
N ASN A 119 14.43 10.74 -2.31
CA ASN A 119 14.90 11.94 -2.96
C ASN A 119 15.87 12.65 -2.01
N VAL A 120 17.10 12.79 -2.52
CA VAL A 120 18.27 13.30 -1.80
C VAL A 120 18.76 14.65 -2.34
N THR A 121 17.91 15.36 -3.10
CA THR A 121 18.26 16.65 -3.70
C THR A 121 18.53 17.72 -2.63
N ASP A 122 17.84 17.61 -1.49
CA ASP A 122 18.08 18.45 -0.32
C ASP A 122 19.07 17.75 0.62
N PRO A 123 20.25 18.35 0.92
CA PRO A 123 21.22 17.77 1.83
C PRO A 123 20.73 17.67 3.29
N ASN A 124 19.68 18.40 3.67
CA ASN A 124 19.16 18.45 5.04
C ASN A 124 17.87 17.63 5.22
N ARG A 125 17.29 17.10 4.14
CA ARG A 125 16.01 16.38 4.21
C ARG A 125 15.91 15.31 3.14
N ILE A 126 15.63 14.10 3.59
CA ILE A 126 15.25 13.00 2.70
C ILE A 126 13.74 13.00 2.54
N THR A 127 13.26 13.10 1.31
CA THR A 127 11.84 12.95 0.98
C THR A 127 11.61 11.64 0.25
N TRP A 128 10.43 11.04 0.40
CA TRP A 128 10.11 9.76 -0.24
C TRP A 128 9.04 9.96 -1.28
N THR A 129 9.31 9.54 -2.52
CA THR A 129 8.36 9.61 -3.63
C THR A 129 7.79 8.22 -3.90
N PRO A 130 6.52 7.95 -3.57
CA PRO A 130 5.86 6.70 -3.92
C PRO A 130 5.50 6.67 -5.40
N ALA A 131 5.61 5.50 -6.01
CA ALA A 131 5.08 5.18 -7.33
C ALA A 131 4.40 3.82 -7.27
N THR A 132 3.20 3.71 -7.85
CA THR A 132 2.46 2.45 -7.91
C THR A 132 2.58 1.84 -9.30
N THR A 133 2.72 0.52 -9.36
CA THR A 133 2.70 -0.25 -10.61
C THR A 133 1.79 -1.46 -10.46
N GLY A 134 1.02 -1.77 -11.51
CA GLY A 134 0.12 -2.93 -11.56
C GLY A 134 -1.31 -2.58 -12.01
N THR A 135 -2.07 -3.61 -12.36
CA THR A 135 -3.47 -3.47 -12.78
C THR A 135 -4.33 -3.15 -11.55
N ASN A 136 -5.10 -2.06 -11.61
CA ASN A 136 -5.90 -1.57 -10.47
C ASN A 136 -5.06 -1.24 -9.23
N CYS A 137 -3.93 -0.56 -9.43
CA CYS A 137 -3.07 -0.08 -8.35
C CYS A 137 -3.09 1.43 -8.29
N SER A 138 -4.23 1.96 -7.82
CA SER A 138 -4.43 3.40 -7.66
C SER A 138 -4.22 3.83 -6.21
N ARG A 139 -4.01 5.14 -6.00
CA ARG A 139 -3.97 5.77 -4.67
C ARG A 139 -5.19 5.45 -3.81
N ASN A 140 -6.34 5.15 -4.43
CA ASN A 140 -7.55 4.75 -3.71
C ASN A 140 -7.46 3.36 -3.07
N GLN A 141 -6.50 2.53 -3.49
CA GLN A 141 -6.29 1.16 -3.02
C GLN A 141 -4.99 1.02 -2.23
N THR A 142 -3.92 1.73 -2.58
CA THR A 142 -2.61 1.68 -1.90
C THR A 142 -2.44 2.76 -0.84
N GLY A 143 -3.23 3.84 -0.93
CA GLY A 143 -3.12 5.03 -0.09
C GLY A 143 -2.01 6.01 -0.51
N VAL A 144 -1.18 5.62 -1.48
CA VAL A 144 -0.01 6.36 -1.97
C VAL A 144 0.05 6.34 -3.48
#